data_AF-A0A1C7N8U0-F1
#
_entry.id   AF-A0A1C7N8U0-F1
#
_cell.length_a   1.000
_cell.length_b   1.000
_cell.length_c   1.000
_cell.angle_alpha   90.00
_cell.angle_beta   90.00
_cell.angle_gamma   90.00
#
_symmetry.space_group_name_H-M   'P 1'
#
loop_
_entity.id
_entity.type
_entity.pdbx_description
1 polymer ?
#
loop_
_entity_poly.entity_id
_entity_poly.type
_entity_poly.pdbx_seq_one_letter_code
_entity_poly.pdbx_strand_id
1 'polypeptide(L)'
;MSSSTSKKTDKPIEPVDDNNKSGKQKRRDRYKSMREIGTHNKTSNSLAQDIPKVTGPIDADRFALARIKEINDMQSAIKKSSYAMTELAFQSLPRGLRRRAASHNINRLPARLREKAAREAFKSAPGSKLIRKRVRKIKTPKNTVLEFLRRQSKALR
;
A
#
# COMPACT_ATOMS: atom_id res chain seq x y z
N MET A 1 25.05 -47.43 15.94
CA MET A 1 26.06 -47.27 14.87
C MET A 1 25.35 -47.69 13.58
N SER A 2 25.17 -46.93 12.51
CA SER A 2 25.96 -45.87 11.87
C SER A 2 25.04 -44.97 11.02
N SER A 3 25.35 -43.67 10.95
CA SER A 3 24.70 -42.67 10.09
C SER A 3 25.45 -42.55 8.76
N SER A 4 24.77 -42.67 7.63
CA SER A 4 25.35 -42.39 6.30
C SER A 4 24.90 -41.02 5.79
N THR A 5 25.81 -40.05 5.77
CA THR A 5 25.61 -38.74 5.15
C THR A 5 26.26 -38.72 3.77
N SER A 6 25.44 -38.56 2.73
CA SER A 6 25.91 -38.35 1.35
C SER A 6 26.38 -36.90 1.17
N LYS A 7 27.69 -36.70 0.98
CA LYS A 7 28.28 -35.43 0.57
C LYS A 7 27.93 -35.18 -0.91
N LYS A 8 27.17 -34.11 -1.17
CA LYS A 8 26.92 -33.62 -2.53
C LYS A 8 28.13 -32.79 -2.97
N THR A 9 28.77 -33.20 -4.06
CA THR A 9 29.84 -32.43 -4.71
C THR A 9 29.21 -31.40 -5.64
N ASP A 10 29.61 -30.13 -5.50
CA ASP A 10 29.15 -29.05 -6.37
C ASP A 10 29.92 -29.10 -7.70
N LYS A 11 29.21 -29.39 -8.79
CA LYS A 11 29.71 -29.22 -10.16
C LYS A 11 29.68 -27.74 -10.55
N PRO A 12 30.63 -27.25 -11.38
CA PRO A 12 30.59 -25.90 -11.92
C PRO A 12 29.31 -25.66 -12.74
N ILE A 13 28.73 -24.48 -12.61
CA ILE A 13 27.49 -24.08 -13.27
C ILE A 13 27.82 -23.52 -14.65
N GLU A 14 27.54 -24.30 -15.69
CA GLU A 14 27.44 -23.82 -17.08
C GLU A 14 26.29 -22.82 -17.23
N PRO A 15 26.39 -21.80 -18.10
CA PRO A 15 25.33 -20.81 -18.29
C PRO A 15 24.13 -21.47 -18.98
N VAL A 16 23.01 -21.58 -18.25
CA VAL A 16 21.78 -22.25 -18.71
C VAL A 16 20.87 -21.26 -19.44
N ASP A 17 20.62 -21.54 -20.72
CA ASP A 17 19.68 -20.83 -21.60
C ASP A 17 18.25 -20.81 -21.01
N ASP A 18 17.65 -19.62 -20.88
CA ASP A 18 16.46 -19.36 -20.07
C ASP A 18 15.16 -20.00 -20.58
N ASN A 19 15.18 -20.53 -21.81
CA ASN A 19 13.97 -20.98 -22.51
C ASN A 19 13.45 -22.37 -22.06
N ASN A 20 14.25 -23.18 -21.34
CA ASN A 20 13.90 -24.56 -20.96
C ASN A 20 13.67 -24.80 -19.45
N LYS A 21 13.17 -23.81 -18.70
CA LYS A 21 12.88 -23.98 -17.26
C LYS A 21 11.48 -24.57 -17.01
N SER A 22 11.41 -25.68 -16.25
CA SER A 22 10.15 -26.26 -15.76
C SER A 22 9.35 -25.26 -14.92
N GLY A 23 8.02 -25.34 -14.94
CA GLY A 23 7.13 -24.44 -14.18
C GLY A 23 7.43 -24.40 -12.67
N LYS A 24 7.97 -25.50 -12.11
CA LYS A 24 8.41 -25.56 -10.71
C LYS A 24 9.68 -24.73 -10.47
N GLN A 25 10.65 -24.73 -11.40
CA GLN A 25 11.84 -23.87 -11.34
C GLN A 25 11.47 -22.40 -11.48
N LYS A 26 10.59 -22.03 -12.43
CA LYS A 26 10.11 -20.64 -12.58
C LYS A 26 9.42 -20.11 -11.32
N ARG A 27 8.67 -20.96 -10.59
CA ARG A 27 8.09 -20.57 -9.29
C ARG A 27 9.17 -20.38 -8.22
N ARG A 28 10.16 -21.26 -8.17
CA ARG A 28 11.25 -21.18 -7.19
C ARG A 28 12.11 -19.94 -7.40
N ASP A 29 12.43 -19.62 -8.64
CA ASP A 29 13.22 -18.43 -9.02
C ASP A 29 12.45 -17.14 -8.69
N ARG A 30 11.14 -17.09 -8.94
CA ARG A 30 10.29 -15.96 -8.50
C ARG A 30 10.23 -15.78 -6.98
N TYR A 31 10.13 -16.88 -6.23
CA TYR A 31 10.16 -16.79 -4.76
C TYR A 31 11.54 -16.36 -4.25
N LYS A 32 12.61 -16.72 -4.95
CA LYS A 32 13.98 -16.31 -4.63
C LYS A 32 14.19 -14.82 -4.94
N SER A 33 13.76 -14.35 -6.11
CA SER A 33 13.83 -12.94 -6.50
C SER A 33 12.95 -12.02 -5.65
N MET A 34 11.80 -12.51 -5.14
CA MET A 34 11.00 -11.77 -4.14
C MET A 34 11.65 -11.71 -2.76
N ARG A 35 12.49 -12.71 -2.42
CA ARG A 35 13.21 -12.76 -1.13
C ARG A 35 14.56 -12.04 -1.18
N GLU A 36 15.13 -11.88 -2.36
CA GLU A 36 16.22 -10.93 -2.58
C GLU A 36 15.67 -9.53 -2.34
N ILE A 37 15.90 -9.03 -1.13
CA ILE A 37 15.82 -7.62 -0.83
C ILE A 37 16.90 -7.01 -1.71
N GLY A 38 16.50 -6.41 -2.84
CA GLY A 38 17.38 -5.57 -3.62
C GLY A 38 18.01 -4.60 -2.64
N THR A 39 19.31 -4.78 -2.40
CA THR A 39 20.12 -3.76 -1.76
C THR A 39 20.01 -2.60 -2.74
N HIS A 40 19.11 -1.68 -2.43
CA HIS A 40 19.05 -0.37 -3.04
C HIS A 40 20.28 0.34 -2.51
N ASN A 41 21.45 -0.09 -2.97
CA ASN A 41 22.66 0.68 -2.98
C ASN A 41 22.37 1.83 -3.94
N LYS A 42 21.52 2.77 -3.52
CA LYS A 42 21.74 4.18 -3.82
C LYS A 42 23.10 4.48 -3.19
N THR A 43 24.15 4.20 -3.94
CA THR A 43 25.53 4.61 -3.65
C THR A 43 25.66 6.13 -3.60
N SER A 44 24.61 6.87 -3.97
CA SER A 44 24.45 8.27 -3.57
C SER A 44 23.88 8.33 -2.15
N ASN A 45 24.75 8.19 -1.15
CA ASN A 45 24.45 8.62 0.22
C ASN A 45 24.40 10.16 0.22
N SER A 46 23.39 10.77 -0.44
CA SER A 46 23.31 12.24 -0.54
C SER A 46 23.18 12.87 0.84
N LEU A 47 22.53 12.17 1.78
CA LEU A 47 22.43 12.58 3.19
C LEU A 47 23.80 12.73 3.88
N ALA A 48 24.82 11.97 3.48
CA ALA A 48 26.17 12.09 4.03
C ALA A 48 26.96 13.27 3.42
N GLN A 49 26.62 13.68 2.19
CA GLN A 49 27.17 14.88 1.52
C GLN A 49 26.41 16.15 1.91
N ASP A 50 25.15 16.01 2.35
CA ASP A 50 24.30 17.09 2.89
C ASP A 50 24.58 17.37 4.38
N ILE A 51 25.47 16.62 5.03
CA ILE A 51 25.95 17.00 6.36
C ILE A 51 26.69 18.32 6.20
N PRO A 52 26.21 19.43 6.79
CA PRO A 52 26.90 20.70 6.66
C PRO A 52 28.31 20.52 7.22
N LYS A 53 29.33 20.67 6.38
CA LYS A 53 30.70 20.86 6.86
C LYS A 53 30.72 22.19 7.60
N VAL A 54 30.42 22.15 8.90
CA VAL A 54 30.53 23.31 9.80
C VAL A 54 32.02 23.48 10.10
N THR A 55 32.78 23.95 9.11
CA THR A 55 34.17 24.34 9.27
C THR A 55 34.23 25.86 9.19
N GLY A 56 34.34 26.53 10.34
CA GLY A 56 34.34 27.99 10.45
C GLY A 56 33.61 28.48 11.72
N PRO A 57 33.72 29.78 12.06
CA PRO A 57 32.97 30.35 13.18
C PRO A 57 31.46 30.18 12.97
N ILE A 58 30.77 29.69 14.00
CA ILE A 58 29.34 29.41 13.96
C ILE A 58 28.59 30.74 14.04
N ASP A 59 27.85 31.07 12.98
CA ASP A 59 26.83 32.12 13.03
C ASP A 59 25.66 31.63 13.91
N ALA A 60 25.57 32.18 15.12
CA ALA A 60 24.65 31.73 16.16
C ALA A 60 23.19 31.86 15.72
N ASP A 61 22.84 32.93 15.00
CA ASP A 61 21.47 33.19 14.56
C ASP A 61 21.05 32.18 13.49
N ARG A 62 21.93 31.94 12.50
CA ARG A 62 21.69 30.94 11.47
C ARG A 62 21.58 29.52 12.05
N PHE A 63 22.42 29.19 13.04
CA PHE A 63 22.35 27.91 13.73
C PHE A 63 21.04 27.76 14.53
N ALA A 64 20.64 28.78 15.29
CA ALA A 64 19.39 28.77 16.05
C ALA A 64 18.17 28.59 15.13
N LEU A 65 18.11 29.34 14.02
CA LEU A 65 17.04 29.21 13.02
C LEU A 65 16.98 27.80 12.40
N ALA A 66 18.14 27.22 12.07
CA ALA A 66 18.22 25.85 11.57
C ALA A 66 17.68 24.84 12.59
N ARG A 67 18.06 24.96 13.86
CA ARG A 67 17.56 24.08 14.94
C ARG A 67 16.08 24.26 15.21
N ILE A 68 15.55 25.48 15.20
CA ILE A 68 14.12 25.74 15.32
C ILE A 68 13.35 25.03 14.20
N LYS A 69 13.84 25.13 12.95
CA LYS A 69 13.23 24.41 11.81
C LYS A 69 13.25 22.90 12.02
N GLU A 70 14.39 22.34 12.40
CA GLU A 70 14.53 20.90 12.66
C GLU A 70 13.58 20.41 13.75
N ILE A 71 13.48 21.14 14.86
CA ILE A 71 12.57 20.80 15.96
C ILE A 71 11.12 20.82 15.47
N ASN A 72 10.71 21.84 14.71
CA ASN A 72 9.37 21.95 14.16
C ASN A 72 9.04 20.83 13.16
N ASP A 73 10.02 20.47 12.31
CA ASP A 73 9.90 19.37 11.35
C ASP A 73 9.74 18.03 12.08
N MET A 74 10.55 17.79 13.12
CA MET A 74 10.47 16.59 13.96
C MET A 74 9.12 16.50 14.67
N GLN A 75 8.65 17.57 15.31
CA GLN A 75 7.36 17.61 15.97
C GLN A 75 6.21 17.34 14.98
N SER A 76 6.28 17.92 13.79
CA SER A 76 5.29 17.70 12.73
C SER A 76 5.31 16.26 12.21
N ALA A 77 6.50 15.67 12.06
CA ALA A 77 6.67 14.29 11.64
C ALA A 77 6.10 13.31 12.68
N ILE A 78 6.34 13.55 13.98
CA ILE A 78 5.76 12.77 15.08
C ILE A 78 4.23 12.82 15.02
N LYS A 79 3.62 14.01 14.88
CA LYS A 79 2.16 14.14 14.77
C LYS A 79 1.59 13.37 13.57
N LYS A 80 2.25 13.48 12.40
CA LYS A 80 1.83 12.77 11.18
C LYS A 80 1.95 11.26 11.31
N SER A 81 3.02 10.75 11.95
CA SER A 81 3.21 9.31 12.14
C SER A 81 2.18 8.74 13.11
N SER A 82 1.89 9.44 14.23
CA SER A 82 0.82 9.05 15.16
C SER A 82 -0.55 9.00 14.48
N TYR A 83 -0.85 9.98 13.62
CA TYR A 83 -2.08 9.98 12.83
C TYR A 83 -2.12 8.78 11.86
N ALA A 84 -1.07 8.56 11.07
CA ALA A 84 -1.02 7.47 10.09
C ALA A 84 -1.14 6.07 10.72
N MET A 85 -0.70 5.89 11.96
CA MET A 85 -0.82 4.64 12.72
C MET A 85 -2.27 4.32 13.11
N THR A 86 -3.07 5.35 13.40
CA THR A 86 -4.46 5.22 13.89
C THR A 86 -5.50 5.41 12.78
N GLU A 87 -5.08 5.97 11.65
CA GLU A 87 -5.94 6.27 10.52
C GLU A 87 -6.35 5.00 9.72
N LEU A 88 -7.66 4.91 9.47
CA LEU A 88 -8.27 3.86 8.65
C LEU A 88 -7.87 3.98 7.17
N ALA A 89 -7.83 2.86 6.46
CA ALA A 89 -7.42 2.79 5.06
C ALA A 89 -8.21 3.70 4.11
N PHE A 90 -9.48 4.00 4.41
CA PHE A 90 -10.28 4.92 3.59
C PHE A 90 -10.06 6.40 3.92
N GLN A 91 -9.50 6.70 5.09
CA GLN A 91 -9.19 8.06 5.49
C GLN A 91 -7.87 8.50 4.84
N SER A 92 -6.89 7.62 4.62
CA SER A 92 -5.60 8.03 4.04
C SER A 92 -5.69 8.69 2.65
N LEU A 93 -6.84 8.62 1.97
CA LEU A 93 -7.09 9.32 0.72
C LEU A 93 -7.32 10.83 0.91
N PRO A 94 -6.89 11.67 -0.04
CA PRO A 94 -7.30 13.07 -0.13
C PRO A 94 -8.82 13.22 -0.11
N ARG A 95 -9.32 14.32 0.47
CA ARG A 95 -10.76 14.56 0.70
C ARG A 95 -11.62 14.37 -0.56
N GLY A 96 -11.18 14.84 -1.72
CA GLY A 96 -11.92 14.70 -3.00
C GLY A 96 -12.03 13.27 -3.55
N LEU A 97 -11.14 12.36 -3.12
CA LEU A 97 -11.16 10.95 -3.54
C LEU A 97 -11.88 10.04 -2.54
N ARG A 98 -12.12 10.50 -1.31
CA ARG A 98 -12.79 9.72 -0.27
C ARG A 98 -14.21 9.38 -0.69
N ARG A 99 -14.55 8.09 -0.71
CA ARG A 99 -15.91 7.60 -0.98
C ARG A 99 -16.56 7.17 0.32
N ARG A 100 -17.76 7.69 0.61
CA ARG A 100 -18.52 7.33 1.83
C ARG A 100 -18.82 5.83 1.93
N ALA A 101 -19.07 5.18 0.80
CA ALA A 101 -19.35 3.75 0.75
C ALA A 101 -18.10 2.86 0.94
N ALA A 102 -16.90 3.42 1.09
CA ALA A 102 -15.67 2.65 1.27
C ALA A 102 -15.62 1.90 2.61
N SER A 103 -16.28 2.41 3.65
CA SER A 103 -16.42 1.70 4.93
C SER A 103 -17.27 0.45 4.82
N HIS A 104 -18.17 0.38 3.83
CA HIS A 104 -19.04 -0.78 3.59
C HIS A 104 -18.52 -1.70 2.48
N ASN A 105 -17.92 -1.13 1.44
CA ASN A 105 -17.42 -1.87 0.28
C ASN A 105 -15.97 -1.48 -0.04
N ILE A 106 -15.07 -2.42 0.23
CA ILE A 106 -13.61 -2.27 0.05
C ILE A 106 -13.25 -1.99 -1.42
N ASN A 107 -14.03 -2.46 -2.39
CA ASN A 107 -13.75 -2.24 -3.82
C ASN A 107 -13.86 -0.77 -4.25
N ARG A 108 -14.42 0.10 -3.40
CA ARG A 108 -14.45 1.56 -3.60
C ARG A 108 -13.12 2.24 -3.28
N LEU A 109 -12.15 1.50 -2.74
CA LEU A 109 -10.79 1.98 -2.50
C LEU A 109 -9.85 1.61 -3.67
N PRO A 110 -8.77 2.40 -3.87
CA PRO A 110 -7.66 2.04 -4.74
C PRO A 110 -7.09 0.68 -4.39
N ALA A 111 -6.65 -0.09 -5.39
CA ALA A 111 -6.21 -1.47 -5.22
C ALA A 111 -5.18 -1.65 -4.09
N ARG A 112 -4.18 -0.76 -4.02
CA ARG A 112 -3.12 -0.75 -2.98
C ARG A 112 -3.66 -0.64 -1.55
N LEU A 113 -4.81 0.02 -1.35
CA LEU A 113 -5.40 0.24 -0.03
C LEU A 113 -6.41 -0.84 0.36
N ARG A 114 -6.83 -1.70 -0.58
CA ARG A 114 -7.84 -2.74 -0.31
C ARG A 114 -7.35 -3.79 0.68
N GLU A 115 -6.07 -4.14 0.64
CA GLU A 115 -5.49 -5.11 1.57
C GLU A 115 -5.49 -4.56 3.01
N LYS A 116 -5.07 -3.30 3.20
CA LYS A 116 -5.14 -2.62 4.50
C LYS A 116 -6.59 -2.56 5.01
N ALA A 117 -7.52 -2.15 4.15
CA ALA A 117 -8.94 -2.08 4.49
C ALA A 117 -9.56 -3.44 4.83
N ALA A 118 -9.16 -4.51 4.14
CA ALA A 118 -9.63 -5.86 4.43
C ALA A 118 -9.16 -6.33 5.82
N ARG A 119 -7.90 -6.08 6.18
CA ARG A 119 -7.37 -6.37 7.51
C ARG A 119 -8.10 -5.59 8.61
N GLU A 120 -8.38 -4.31 8.37
CA GLU A 120 -9.13 -3.45 9.29
C GLU A 120 -10.58 -3.91 9.44
N ALA A 121 -11.27 -4.24 8.34
CA ALA A 121 -12.64 -4.73 8.36
C ALA A 121 -12.75 -6.05 9.13
N PHE A 122 -11.78 -6.95 8.98
CA PHE A 122 -11.71 -8.18 9.75
C PHE A 122 -11.53 -7.91 11.25
N LYS A 123 -10.62 -7.00 11.62
CA LYS A 123 -10.36 -6.62 13.02
C LYS A 123 -11.54 -5.86 13.66
N SER A 124 -12.26 -5.08 12.87
CA SER A 124 -13.36 -4.22 13.32
C SER A 124 -14.72 -4.90 13.29
N ALA A 125 -14.87 -6.09 12.69
CA ALA A 125 -16.16 -6.75 12.55
C ALA A 125 -16.77 -7.02 13.94
N PRO A 126 -17.82 -6.27 14.35
CA PRO A 126 -18.46 -6.55 15.62
C PRO A 126 -19.26 -7.85 15.44
N GLY A 127 -19.19 -8.76 16.41
CA GLY A 127 -19.96 -10.01 16.44
C GLY A 127 -21.49 -9.82 16.51
N SER A 128 -22.00 -8.61 16.26
CA SER A 128 -23.43 -8.31 16.27
C SER A 128 -24.04 -8.66 14.91
N LYS A 129 -25.03 -9.55 14.94
CA LYS A 129 -25.90 -9.81 13.81
C LYS A 129 -26.59 -8.49 13.47
N LEU A 130 -26.18 -7.85 12.38
CA LEU A 130 -26.86 -6.67 11.86
C LEU A 130 -28.34 -7.03 11.61
N ILE A 131 -29.24 -6.59 12.49
CA ILE A 131 -30.68 -6.62 12.22
C ILE A 131 -30.90 -5.66 11.05
N ARG A 132 -30.83 -6.18 9.82
CA ARG A 132 -31.13 -5.41 8.63
C ARG A 132 -32.59 -4.98 8.73
N LYS A 133 -32.85 -3.69 8.96
CA LYS A 133 -34.18 -3.12 8.70
C LYS A 133 -34.57 -3.55 7.28
N ARG A 134 -35.73 -4.21 7.11
CA ARG A 134 -36.23 -4.64 5.80
C ARG A 134 -36.57 -3.40 4.96
N VAL A 135 -35.56 -2.77 4.37
CA VAL A 135 -35.78 -1.77 3.33
C VAL A 135 -36.22 -2.56 2.10
N ARG A 136 -37.45 -2.30 1.62
CA ARG A 136 -37.93 -2.86 0.36
C ARG A 136 -36.97 -2.38 -0.73
N LYS A 137 -36.16 -3.28 -1.29
CA LYS A 137 -35.35 -2.95 -2.47
C LYS A 137 -36.33 -2.62 -3.59
N ILE A 138 -36.40 -1.34 -3.95
CA ILE A 138 -37.14 -0.90 -5.13
C ILE A 138 -36.48 -1.61 -6.30
N LYS A 139 -37.21 -2.52 -6.95
CA LYS A 139 -36.70 -3.24 -8.12
C LYS A 139 -36.55 -2.22 -9.23
N THR A 140 -35.34 -2.04 -9.75
CA THR A 140 -35.14 -1.31 -10.99
C THR A 140 -35.95 -2.01 -12.09
N PRO A 141 -36.65 -1.26 -12.96
CA PRO A 141 -37.43 -1.87 -14.03
C PRO A 141 -36.49 -2.72 -14.91
N LYS A 142 -36.99 -3.89 -15.33
CA LYS A 142 -36.18 -4.91 -16.04
C LYS A 142 -35.58 -4.41 -17.37
N ASN A 143 -36.09 -3.30 -17.91
CA ASN A 143 -35.63 -2.75 -19.17
C ASN A 143 -35.31 -1.25 -19.04
N THR A 144 -34.08 -0.96 -18.64
CA THR A 144 -33.55 0.40 -18.44
C THR A 144 -33.63 1.23 -19.73
N VAL A 145 -33.46 0.60 -20.90
CA VAL A 145 -33.51 1.29 -22.20
C VAL A 145 -34.94 1.73 -22.51
N LEU A 146 -35.93 0.85 -22.37
CA LEU A 146 -37.34 1.23 -22.56
C LEU A 146 -37.78 2.30 -21.55
N GLU A 147 -37.31 2.22 -20.30
CA GLU A 147 -37.59 3.24 -19.30
C GLU A 147 -36.97 4.59 -19.69
N PHE A 148 -35.74 4.59 -20.19
CA PHE A 148 -35.04 5.77 -20.67
C PHE A 148 -35.78 6.40 -21.86
N LEU A 149 -36.12 5.60 -22.88
CA LEU A 149 -36.89 6.07 -24.05
C LEU A 149 -38.27 6.61 -23.66
N ARG A 150 -38.97 5.96 -22.71
CA ARG A 150 -40.24 6.46 -22.15
C ARG A 150 -40.08 7.79 -21.43
N ARG A 151 -38.97 8.01 -20.72
CA ARG A 151 -38.68 9.28 -20.04
C ARG A 151 -38.34 10.38 -21.05
N GLN A 152 -37.58 10.05 -22.10
CA GLN A 152 -37.22 10.97 -23.18
C GLN A 152 -38.45 11.46 -23.93
N SER A 153 -39.35 10.55 -24.32
CA SER A 153 -40.58 10.92 -25.04
C SER A 153 -41.56 11.75 -24.20
N LYS A 154 -41.54 11.61 -22.87
CA LYS A 154 -42.33 12.44 -21.95
C LYS A 154 -41.71 13.81 -21.69
N ALA A 155 -40.39 13.94 -21.73
CA ALA A 155 -39.69 15.21 -21.52
C ALA A 155 -39.72 16.13 -22.75
N LEU A 156 -39.93 15.57 -23.94
CA LEU A 156 -40.04 16.30 -25.22
C LEU A 156 -41.45 16.83 -25.52
N ARG A 157 -42.42 16.54 -24.66
CA ARG A 157 -43.85 16.80 -24.85
C ARG A 157 -44.33 17.78 -23.79
#